data_AF-A0A4R0WJE1-F1
#
_entry.id   AF-A0A4R0WJE1-F1
#
_cell.length_a   1.000
_cell.length_b   1.000
_cell.length_c   1.000
_cell.angle_alpha   90.00
_cell.angle_beta   90.00
_cell.angle_gamma   90.00
#
_symmetry.space_group_name_H-M   'P 1'
#
loop_
_entity.id
_entity.type
_entity.pdbx_description
1 polymer ?
#
loop_
_entity_poly.entity_id
_entity_poly.type
_entity_poly.pdbx_seq_one_letter_code
_entity_poly.pdbx_strand_id
1 'polypeptide(L)' 'KVGKHFDLVIGDASFEYTINEARVIQEATLDGIYVIRTAVPQERMGSDDVVRNYKSLSQVEQAFRSMKSVDL' A
#
# COMPACT_ATOMS: atom_id res chain seq x y z
N LYS A 1 10.50 2.00 -3.15
CA LYS A 1 11.81 2.47 -3.67
C LYS A 1 12.43 3.38 -2.62
N VAL A 2 13.68 3.14 -2.21
CA VAL A 2 14.32 3.76 -1.03
C VAL A 2 14.59 5.27 -1.19
N GLY A 3 14.71 5.77 -2.42
CA GLY A 3 14.99 7.19 -2.68
C GLY A 3 13.99 8.20 -2.11
N LYS A 4 12.76 7.77 -1.77
CA LYS A 4 11.74 8.64 -1.16
C LYS A 4 12.07 9.09 0.28
N HIS A 5 13.07 8.48 0.92
CA HIS A 5 13.51 8.82 2.27
C HIS A 5 14.60 9.88 2.32
N PHE A 6 15.09 10.35 1.17
CA PHE A 6 16.17 11.33 1.13
C PHE A 6 15.65 12.67 0.65
N ASP A 7 15.98 13.71 1.40
CA ASP A 7 15.90 15.07 0.91
C ASP A 7 17.26 15.41 0.28
N LEU A 8 17.25 15.84 -0.98
CA LEU A 8 18.45 16.09 -1.77
C LEU A 8 18.55 17.57 -2.10
N VAL A 9 19.74 18.13 -1.90
CA VAL A 9 20.09 19.48 -2.36
C VAL A 9 21.28 19.33 -3.30
N ILE A 10 21.08 19.69 -4.56
CA ILE A 10 22.11 19.59 -5.61
C ILE A 10 22.42 21.01 -6.05
N GLY A 11 23.65 21.46 -5.79
CA GLY A 11 24.20 22.72 -6.27
C GLY A 11 25.18 22.50 -7.41
N ASP A 12 25.68 23.59 -7.99
CA ASP A 12 26.56 23.54 -9.18
C ASP A 12 27.87 22.77 -8.96
N ALA A 13 28.36 22.73 -7.71
CA ALA A 13 29.55 21.98 -7.30
C ALA A 13 29.39 21.29 -5.93
N SER A 14 28.16 21.19 -5.42
CA SER A 14 27.85 20.58 -4.13
C SER A 14 26.69 19.59 -4.24
N PHE A 15 26.75 18.56 -3.40
CA PHE A 15 25.69 17.59 -3.25
C PHE A 15 25.52 17.31 -1.77
N GLU A 16 24.34 17.61 -1.26
CA GLU A 16 23.96 17.38 0.12
C GLU A 16 22.72 16.49 0.16
N TYR A 17 22.70 15.59 1.15
CA TYR A 17 21.54 14.75 1.40
C TYR A 17 21.28 14.64 2.89
N THR A 18 20.01 14.53 3.24
CA THR A 18 19.58 14.22 4.61
C THR A 18 18.56 13.09 4.58
N ILE A 19 18.61 12.23 5.59
CA ILE A 19 17.58 11.21 5.80
C ILE A 19 16.36 11.91 6.39
N ASN A 20 15.22 11.76 5.72
CA ASN A 20 13.94 12.20 6.22
C ASN A 20 13.37 11.15 7.18
N GLU A 21 13.78 11.23 8.43
CA GLU A 21 13.39 10.30 9.50
C GLU A 21 11.87 10.18 9.64
N ALA A 22 11.13 11.27 9.42
CA ALA A 22 9.66 11.23 9.48
C ALA A 22 9.07 10.31 8.39
N ARG A 23 9.59 10.37 7.16
CA ARG A 23 9.18 9.47 6.07
C ARG A 23 9.60 8.02 6.31
N VAL A 24 10.77 7.80 6.90
CA VAL A 24 11.24 6.46 7.29
C VAL A 24 10.31 5.85 8.33
N ILE A 25 10.01 6.58 9.40
CA ILE A 25 9.12 6.14 10.47
C ILE A 25 7.71 5.87 9.94
N GLN A 26 7.16 6.76 9.10
CA GLN A 26 5.84 6.59 8.53
C GLN A 26 5.72 5.31 7.69
N GLU A 27 6.74 4.97 6.93
CA GLU A 27 6.77 3.71 6.18
C GLU A 27 6.93 2.50 7.09
N ALA A 28 7.82 2.59 8.07
CA ALA A 28 8.01 1.52 9.05
C ALA A 28 6.71 1.19 9.81
N THR A 29 5.85 2.18 10.09
CA THR A 29 4.52 1.93 10.68
C THR A 29 3.57 1.14 9.78
N LEU A 30 3.80 1.13 8.47
CA LEU A 30 3.02 0.36 7.50
C LEU A 30 3.64 -1.01 7.19
N ASP A 31 4.88 -1.27 7.60
CA ASP A 31 5.56 -2.55 7.43
C ASP A 31 5.28 -3.53 8.60
N GLY A 32 4.00 -3.76 8.88
CA GLY A 32 3.52 -4.71 9.88
C GLY A 32 3.11 -6.07 9.30
N ILE A 33 2.80 -7.03 10.19
CA ILE A 33 2.14 -8.28 9.81
C ILE A 33 0.65 -8.00 9.61
N TYR A 34 0.16 -8.29 8.41
CA TYR A 34 -1.25 -8.17 8.07
C TYR A 34 -1.95 -9.53 8.19
N VAL A 35 -3.04 -9.58 8.95
CA VAL A 35 -3.84 -10.81 9.15
C VAL A 35 -5.22 -10.62 8.52
N ILE A 36 -5.60 -11.55 7.65
CA ILE A 36 -6.96 -11.63 7.09
C ILE A 36 -7.73 -12.68 7.88
N ARG A 37 -8.83 -12.27 8.51
CA ARG A 37 -9.76 -13.18 9.20
C ARG A 37 -11.04 -13.30 8.39
N THR A 38 -11.50 -14.54 8.19
CA THR A 38 -12.78 -14.85 7.54
C THR A 38 -13.66 -15.69 8.46
N ALA A 39 -14.97 -15.59 8.30
CA ALA A 39 -15.95 -16.47 8.94
C ALA A 39 -16.28 -17.71 8.07
N VAL A 40 -15.75 -17.77 6.85
CA VAL A 40 -15.98 -18.89 5.93
C VAL A 40 -15.24 -20.13 6.44
N PRO A 41 -15.90 -21.30 6.53
CA PRO A 41 -15.25 -22.54 6.93
C PRO A 41 -14.10 -22.93 5.98
N GLN A 42 -13.06 -23.55 6.52
CA GLN A 42 -11.85 -23.90 5.77
C GLN A 42 -12.13 -24.88 4.62
N GLU A 43 -13.12 -25.76 4.76
CA GLU A 43 -13.54 -26.72 3.75
C GLU A 43 -14.15 -26.05 2.52
N ARG A 44 -14.61 -24.81 2.68
CA ARG A 44 -15.25 -24.00 1.63
C ARG A 44 -14.29 -22.99 1.01
N MET A 45 -13.26 -22.55 1.74
CA MET A 45 -12.30 -21.57 1.27
C MET A 45 -10.96 -21.73 2.00
N GLY A 46 -9.92 -22.13 1.27
CA GLY A 46 -8.56 -22.22 1.80
C GLY A 46 -7.94 -20.85 2.04
N SER A 47 -6.80 -20.82 2.76
CA SER A 47 -6.06 -19.58 3.05
C SER A 47 -5.71 -18.77 1.80
N ASP A 48 -5.26 -19.46 0.74
CA ASP A 48 -4.83 -18.81 -0.49
C ASP A 48 -6.02 -18.17 -1.23
N ASP A 49 -7.17 -18.85 -1.21
CA ASP A 49 -8.42 -18.33 -1.77
C ASP A 49 -8.93 -17.13 -0.97
N VAL A 50 -8.82 -17.15 0.36
CA VAL A 50 -9.14 -15.99 1.22
C VAL A 50 -8.29 -14.78 0.83
N VAL A 51 -6.98 -14.96 0.68
CA VAL A 51 -6.05 -13.89 0.28
C VAL A 51 -6.42 -13.36 -1.12
N ARG A 52 -6.68 -14.27 -2.07
CA ARG A 52 -7.06 -13.90 -3.45
C ARG A 52 -8.37 -13.12 -3.50
N ASN A 53 -9.39 -13.58 -2.78
CA ASN A 53 -10.69 -12.94 -2.74
C ASN A 53 -10.61 -11.56 -2.08
N TYR A 54 -9.88 -11.44 -0.97
CA TYR A 54 -9.61 -10.15 -0.34
C TYR A 54 -8.94 -9.17 -1.31
N LYS A 55 -7.88 -9.59 -2.02
CA LYS A 55 -7.22 -8.73 -3.03
C LYS A 55 -8.17 -8.31 -4.16
N SER A 56 -9.12 -9.17 -4.52
CA SER A 56 -10.10 -8.89 -5.57
C SER A 56 -11.16 -7.86 -5.18
N LEU A 57 -11.30 -7.54 -3.89
CA LEU A 57 -12.17 -6.44 -3.44
C LEU A 57 -11.75 -5.08 -4.02
N SER A 58 -10.46 -4.90 -4.32
CA SER A 58 -9.98 -3.70 -5.03
C SER A 58 -10.68 -3.47 -6.37
N GLN A 59 -11.09 -4.54 -7.06
CA GLN A 59 -11.84 -4.45 -8.32
C GLN A 59 -13.27 -3.95 -8.07
N VAL A 60 -13.88 -4.35 -6.95
CA VAL A 60 -15.21 -3.88 -6.53
C VAL A 60 -15.15 -2.39 -6.19
N GLU A 61 -14.12 -1.95 -5.45
CA GLU A 61 -13.89 -0.54 -5.17
C GLU A 61 -13.66 0.27 -6.46
N GLN A 62 -12.89 -0.27 -7.40
CA GLN A 62 -12.70 0.36 -8.71
C GLN A 62 -14.02 0.47 -9.47
N ALA A 63 -14.83 -0.58 -9.50
CA ALA A 63 -16.14 -0.56 -10.13
C ALA A 63 -17.05 0.51 -9.49
N PHE A 64 -17.08 0.62 -8.16
CA PHE A 64 -17.83 1.67 -7.46
C PHE A 64 -17.31 3.08 -7.77
N ARG A 65 -15.99 3.26 -7.84
CA ARG A 65 -15.36 4.53 -8.24
C ARG A 65 -15.76 4.91 -9.65
N SER A 66 -15.67 3.98 -10.60
CA SER A 66 -16.04 4.19 -12.00
C SER A 66 -17.53 4.52 -12.14
N MET A 67 -18.42 3.80 -11.44
CA MET A 67 -19.85 4.09 -11.47
C MET A 67 -20.17 5.50 -10.93
N LYS A 68 -19.44 5.96 -9.91
CA LYS A 68 -19.59 7.32 -9.39
C LYS A 68 -18.93 8.39 -10.25
N SER A 69 -17.85 8.06 -10.97
CA SER A 69 -17.15 9.00 -11.86
C SER A 69 -17.78 9.11 -13.25
N VAL A 70 -18.69 8.19 -13.62
CA VAL A 70 -19.48 8.27 -14.86
C VAL A 70 -20.62 9.30 -14.75
N ASP A 71 -20.77 9.94 -13.59
CA ASP A 71 -21.70 11.07 -13.39
C ASP A 71 -20.92 12.33 -12.94
N LEU A 72 -20.20 12.95 -13.89
CA LEU A 72 -20.11 14.41 -14.15
C LEU A 72 -19.23 14.70 -15.38
#